data_AF-J9E4X0-F1
#
_entry.id   AF-J9E4X0-F1
#
_cell.length_a   1.000
_cell.length_b   1.000
_cell.length_c   1.000
_cell.angle_alpha   90.00
_cell.angle_beta   90.00
_cell.angle_gamma   90.00
#
_symmetry.space_group_name_H-M   'P 1'
#
loop_
_entity.id
_entity.type
_entity.pdbx_description
1 polymer ?
#
loop_
_entity_poly.entity_id
_entity_poly.type
_entity_poly.pdbx_seq_one_letter_code
_entity_poly.pdbx_strand_id
1 'polypeptide(L)'
;MERLRSTSELSQLDAATELADMLLLGNEESLPNLPIKDIVHALIMLLQKEHNFVLMLTAARCISNMLEALPRALPVVIDTVPHLLEKKEKKRHKYSLKEL
;
A
#
# COMPACT_ATOMS: atom_id res chain seq x y z
N MET A 1 -9.51 -1.30 8.51
CA MET A 1 -9.01 -1.87 7.24
C MET A 1 -10.01 -1.76 6.09
N GLU A 2 -11.29 -2.01 6.30
CA GLU A 2 -12.33 -1.87 5.26
C GLU A 2 -12.34 -0.47 4.62
N ARG A 3 -12.11 0.59 5.41
CA ARG A 3 -12.00 1.97 4.91
C ARG A 3 -10.87 2.17 3.90
N LEU A 4 -9.74 1.46 4.01
CA LEU A 4 -8.65 1.49 3.00
C LEU A 4 -9.10 0.92 1.65
N ARG A 5 -10.13 0.07 1.65
CA ARG A 5 -10.73 -0.56 0.46
C ARG A 5 -12.06 0.09 0.05
N SER A 6 -12.40 1.23 0.68
CA SER A 6 -13.60 2.00 0.35
C SER A 6 -13.60 2.43 -1.12
N THR A 7 -14.77 2.71 -1.69
CA THR A 7 -14.91 3.30 -3.03
C THR A 7 -14.60 4.80 -3.04
N SER A 8 -14.64 5.46 -1.88
CA SER A 8 -14.36 6.88 -1.72
C SER A 8 -12.88 7.12 -1.43
N GLU A 9 -12.21 7.88 -2.29
CA GLU A 9 -10.78 8.22 -2.11
C GLU A 9 -10.53 9.09 -0.87
N LEU A 10 -11.52 9.90 -0.45
CA LEU A 10 -11.45 10.62 0.82
C LEU A 10 -11.41 9.64 2.01
N SER A 11 -12.31 8.65 2.01
CA SER A 11 -12.37 7.63 3.06
C SER A 11 -11.08 6.79 3.11
N GLN A 12 -10.52 6.49 1.94
CA GLN A 12 -9.23 5.80 1.82
C GLN A 12 -8.09 6.66 2.38
N LEU A 13 -8.07 7.95 2.05
CA LEU A 13 -7.03 8.87 2.50
C LEU A 13 -7.05 9.05 4.02
N ASP A 14 -8.22 9.26 4.61
CA ASP A 14 -8.38 9.39 6.06
C ASP A 14 -7.87 8.13 6.76
N ALA A 15 -8.30 6.94 6.29
CA ALA A 15 -7.89 5.68 6.88
C ALA A 15 -6.38 5.39 6.70
N ALA A 16 -5.80 5.79 5.58
CA ALA A 16 -4.35 5.67 5.36
C ALA A 16 -3.57 6.63 6.27
N THR A 17 -4.11 7.83 6.52
CA THR A 17 -3.50 8.81 7.42
C THR A 17 -3.53 8.31 8.86
N GLU A 18 -4.69 7.86 9.35
CA GLU A 18 -4.83 7.23 10.67
C GLU A 18 -3.88 6.05 10.85
N LEU A 19 -3.73 5.20 9.82
CA LEU A 19 -2.80 4.08 9.84
C LEU A 19 -1.34 4.53 9.90
N ALA A 20 -0.96 5.54 9.11
CA ALA A 20 0.40 6.07 9.10
C ALA A 20 0.80 6.59 10.50
N ASP A 21 -0.11 7.30 11.17
CA ASP A 21 0.12 7.84 12.50
C ASP A 21 0.19 6.73 13.56
N MET A 22 -0.69 5.73 13.48
CA MET A 22 -0.65 4.55 14.34
C MET A 22 0.68 3.79 14.21
N LEU A 23 1.17 3.60 12.99
CA LEU A 23 2.45 2.92 12.73
C LEU A 23 3.64 3.76 13.18
N LEU A 24 3.58 5.09 13.05
CA LEU A 24 4.65 6.00 13.48
C LEU A 24 4.89 5.93 15.00
N LEU A 25 3.82 5.70 15.76
CA LEU A 25 3.87 5.57 17.22
C LEU A 25 3.94 4.11 17.69
N GLY A 26 3.85 3.17 16.75
CA GLY A 26 3.74 1.74 17.00
C GLY A 26 5.07 1.00 17.01
N ASN A 27 5.05 -0.23 17.51
CA ASN A 27 6.16 -1.19 17.42
C ASN A 27 5.63 -2.63 17.51
N GLU A 28 6.52 -3.63 17.52
CA GLU A 28 6.19 -5.05 17.65
C GLU A 28 5.35 -5.38 18.89
N GLU A 29 5.60 -4.72 20.03
CA GLU A 29 4.91 -4.97 21.30
C GLU A 29 3.51 -4.33 21.34
N SER A 30 3.36 -3.13 20.78
CA SER A 30 2.08 -2.41 20.80
C SER A 30 1.12 -2.86 19.69
N LEU A 31 1.65 -3.43 18.60
CA LEU A 31 0.87 -3.87 17.43
C LEU A 31 1.08 -5.36 17.09
N PRO A 32 0.98 -6.31 18.04
CA PRO A 32 1.37 -7.71 17.80
C PRO A 32 0.46 -8.40 16.77
N ASN A 33 -0.84 -8.10 16.78
CA ASN A 33 -1.87 -8.78 15.98
C ASN A 33 -2.28 -8.03 14.72
N LEU A 34 -1.48 -7.05 14.28
CA LEU A 34 -1.81 -6.25 13.10
C LEU A 34 -1.87 -7.15 11.85
N PRO A 35 -2.94 -7.10 11.02
CA PRO A 35 -3.10 -7.95 9.85
C PRO A 35 -2.24 -7.44 8.67
N ILE A 36 -0.92 -7.60 8.79
CA ILE A 36 0.09 -7.04 7.87
C ILE A 36 -0.24 -7.36 6.40
N LYS A 37 -0.55 -8.63 6.09
CA LYS A 37 -0.84 -9.06 4.72
C LYS A 37 -2.01 -8.31 4.11
N ASP A 38 -3.09 -8.12 4.84
CA ASP A 38 -4.28 -7.44 4.31
C ASP A 38 -4.05 -5.95 4.12
N ILE A 39 -3.26 -5.34 5.01
CA ILE A 39 -2.87 -3.94 4.93
C ILE A 39 -1.96 -3.71 3.73
N VAL A 40 -0.89 -4.50 3.60
CA VAL A 40 0.07 -4.38 2.49
C VAL A 40 -0.66 -4.49 1.15
N HIS A 41 -1.57 -5.46 1.00
CA HIS A 41 -2.40 -5.55 -0.21
C HIS A 41 -3.25 -4.30 -0.46
N ALA A 42 -3.87 -3.73 0.58
CA ALA A 42 -4.68 -2.53 0.43
C ALA A 42 -3.82 -1.31 0.04
N LEU A 43 -2.69 -1.09 0.73
CA LEU A 43 -1.75 0.00 0.43
C LEU A 43 -1.18 -0.10 -0.99
N ILE A 44 -0.92 -1.32 -1.47
CA ILE A 44 -0.49 -1.56 -2.85
C ILE A 44 -1.54 -1.18 -3.88
N MET A 45 -2.82 -1.37 -3.59
CA MET A 45 -3.90 -0.87 -4.44
C MET A 45 -3.94 0.67 -4.47
N LEU A 46 -3.67 1.31 -3.32
CA LEU A 46 -3.61 2.78 -3.23
C LEU A 46 -2.40 3.35 -3.98
N LEU A 47 -1.24 2.67 -3.94
CA LEU A 47 -0.07 3.05 -4.73
C LEU A 47 -0.32 3.06 -6.24
N GLN A 48 -1.35 2.35 -6.72
CA GLN A 48 -1.71 2.31 -8.13
C GLN A 48 -2.63 3.47 -8.56
N LYS A 49 -3.02 4.35 -7.64
CA LYS A 49 -3.86 5.53 -7.89
C LYS A 49 -3.01 6.70 -8.41
N GLU A 50 -2.41 6.54 -9.59
CA GLU A 50 -1.48 7.53 -10.17
C GLU A 50 -2.10 8.92 -10.36
N HIS A 51 -3.42 9.00 -10.54
CA HIS A 51 -4.15 10.27 -10.63
C HIS A 51 -4.29 10.99 -9.29
N ASN A 52 -4.07 10.30 -8.17
CA ASN A 52 -4.19 10.83 -6.82
C ASN A 52 -2.86 10.67 -6.07
N PHE A 53 -1.95 11.61 -6.32
CA PHE A 53 -0.60 11.61 -5.76
C PHE A 53 -0.59 11.62 -4.22
N VAL A 54 -1.53 12.33 -3.60
CA VAL A 54 -1.63 12.42 -2.13
C VAL A 54 -1.89 11.04 -1.54
N LEU A 55 -2.86 10.29 -2.10
CA LEU A 55 -3.19 8.96 -1.65
C LEU A 55 -2.04 7.96 -1.87
N MET A 56 -1.35 8.07 -3.01
CA MET A 56 -0.15 7.28 -3.29
C MET A 56 0.98 7.56 -2.28
N LEU A 57 1.24 8.83 -1.98
CA LEU A 57 2.27 9.24 -1.02
C LEU A 57 1.94 8.77 0.40
N THR A 58 0.70 8.92 0.84
CA THR A 58 0.26 8.44 2.16
C THR A 58 0.38 6.92 2.27
N ALA A 59 0.07 6.19 1.19
CA ALA A 59 0.26 4.74 1.16
C ALA A 59 1.73 4.34 1.24
N ALA A 60 2.62 5.04 0.53
CA ALA A 60 4.07 4.82 0.62
C ALA A 60 4.57 5.08 2.05
N ARG A 61 4.11 6.17 2.69
CA ARG A 61 4.43 6.48 4.08
C ARG A 61 3.99 5.37 5.04
N CYS A 62 2.80 4.81 4.85
CA CYS A 62 2.34 3.66 5.65
C CYS A 62 3.29 2.47 5.52
N ILE A 63 3.77 2.16 4.32
CA ILE A 63 4.70 1.04 4.10
C ILE A 63 6.04 1.30 4.79
N SER A 64 6.61 2.50 4.66
CA SER A 64 7.86 2.87 5.35
C SER A 64 7.71 2.77 6.86
N ASN A 65 6.69 3.41 7.44
CA ASN A 65 6.43 3.35 8.87
C ASN A 65 6.20 1.92 9.36
N MET A 66 5.54 1.07 8.55
CA MET A 66 5.33 -0.33 8.87
C MET A 66 6.65 -1.11 8.94
N LEU A 67 7.57 -0.90 8.00
CA LEU A 67 8.85 -1.59 7.99
C LEU A 67 9.76 -1.16 9.16
N GLU A 68 9.65 0.10 9.57
CA GLU A 68 10.36 0.63 10.75
C GLU A 68 9.78 0.09 12.06
N ALA A 69 8.45 0.13 12.21
CA ALA A 69 7.77 -0.31 13.43
C ALA A 69 7.71 -1.85 13.56
N LEU A 70 7.62 -2.55 12.44
CA LEU A 70 7.34 -4.00 12.39
C LEU A 70 8.32 -4.71 11.43
N PRO A 71 9.54 -5.07 11.88
CA PRO A 71 10.48 -5.84 11.06
C PRO A 71 9.87 -7.12 10.46
N ARG A 72 8.88 -7.73 11.13
CA ARG A 72 8.17 -8.92 10.63
C ARG A 72 7.33 -8.67 9.37
N ALA A 73 7.07 -7.41 9.01
CA ALA A 73 6.36 -7.05 7.79
C ALA A 73 7.21 -7.16 6.53
N LEU A 74 8.55 -7.15 6.67
CA LEU A 74 9.48 -7.12 5.54
C LEU A 74 9.27 -8.25 4.51
N PRO A 75 9.11 -9.53 4.90
CA PRO A 75 8.88 -10.61 3.92
C PRO A 75 7.61 -10.39 3.11
N VAL A 76 6.54 -9.92 3.76
CA VAL A 76 5.24 -9.69 3.11
C VAL A 76 5.34 -8.54 2.10
N VAL A 77 6.04 -7.46 2.44
CA VAL A 77 6.25 -6.35 1.51
C VAL A 77 7.10 -6.80 0.32
N ILE A 78 8.21 -7.50 0.56
CA ILE A 78 9.10 -8.00 -0.50
C ILE A 78 8.35 -8.91 -1.48
N ASP A 79 7.54 -9.85 -0.98
CA ASP A 79 6.77 -10.76 -1.83
C ASP A 79 5.76 -10.02 -2.72
N THR A 80 5.24 -8.87 -2.25
CA THR A 80 4.20 -8.14 -2.97
C THR A 80 4.73 -7.05 -3.91
N VAL A 81 5.98 -6.60 -3.73
CA VAL A 81 6.62 -5.58 -4.58
C VAL A 81 6.79 -6.03 -6.05
N PRO A 82 7.24 -7.26 -6.38
CA PRO A 82 7.30 -7.74 -7.76
C PRO A 82 5.95 -7.65 -8.48
N HIS A 83 4.85 -7.91 -7.78
CA HIS A 83 3.50 -7.79 -8.33
C HIS A 83 3.10 -6.33 -8.69
N LEU A 84 3.72 -5.32 -8.08
CA LEU A 84 3.58 -3.92 -8.50
C LEU A 84 4.22 -3.69 -9.88
N LEU A 85 5.40 -4.26 -10.12
CA LEU A 85 6.18 -4.07 -11.34
C LEU A 85 5.61 -4.85 -12.52
N GLU A 86 5.19 -6.10 -12.31
CA GLU A 86 4.63 -6.97 -13.38
C GLU A 86 3.36 -6.38 -14.03
N LYS A 87 2.51 -5.70 -13.25
CA LYS A 87 1.27 -5.11 -13.76
C LYS A 87 1.54 -3.91 -14.68
N LYS A 88 2.67 -3.21 -14.53
CA LYS A 88 3.06 -2.08 -15.38
C LYS A 88 3.61 -2.55 -16.72
N GLU A 89 4.45 -3.58 -16.72
CA GLU A 89 5.02 -4.18 -17.94
C GLU A 89 3.93 -4.76 -18.84
N LYS A 90 2.97 -5.51 -18.27
CA LYS A 90 1.85 -6.07 -19.04
C LYS A 90 0.95 -5.00 -19.68
N LYS A 91 0.77 -3.84 -19.02
CA LYS A 91 0.00 -2.73 -19.62
C LYS A 91 0.80 -2.08 -20.76
N ARG A 92 2.09 -1.80 -20.55
CA ARG A 92 2.98 -1.18 -21.56
C ARG A 92 3.05 -2.00 -22.85
N HIS A 93 3.19 -3.33 -22.74
CA HIS A 93 3.20 -4.23 -23.90
C HIS A 93 1.85 -4.29 -24.65
N LYS A 94 0.73 -4.14 -23.94
CA LYS A 94 -0.60 -4.24 -24.56
C LYS A 94 -1.00 -3.01 -25.38
N TYR A 95 -0.43 -1.85 -25.10
CA TYR A 95 -0.61 -0.64 -25.94
C TYR A 95 0.27 -0.69 -27.19
N SER A 96 1.51 -1.20 -27.08
CA SER A 96 2.42 -1.33 -28.23
C SER A 96 1.96 -2.33 -29.29
N LEU A 97 1.09 -3.29 -28.93
CA LEU A 97 0.54 -4.30 -29.85
C LEU A 97 -0.84 -3.92 -30.43
N LYS A 98 -1.43 -2.79 -30.01
CA LYS A 98 -2.70 -2.28 -30.54
C LYS A 98 -2.52 -1.18 -31.58
N GLU A 99 -1.29 -0.74 -31.82
CA GLU A 99 -0.92 0.26 -32.82
C GLU A 99 -0.30 -0.37 -34.09
N LEU A 100 -0.39 -1.69 -34.23
CA LEU A 100 -0.03 -2.49 -35.41
C LEU A 100 -1.27 -3.26 -35.90
#